data_AF-A0A380ZHV7-F1
#
_entry.id   AF-A0A380ZHV7-F1
#
_cell.length_a   1.000
_cell.length_b   1.000
_cell.length_c   1.000
_cell.angle_alpha   90.00
_cell.angle_beta   90.00
_cell.angle_gamma   90.00
#
_symmetry.space_group_name_H-M   'P 1'
#
loop_
_entity.id
_entity.type
_entity.pdbx_description
1 polymer ?
#
loop_
_entity_poly.entity_id
_entity_poly.type
_entity_poly.pdbx_seq_one_letter_code
_entity_poly.pdbx_strand_id
1 'polypeptide(L)' 'MVNHWLPYQVYACRMIARTAFYQASSAFGFRDQLQDSLSLLLLEPKLAREQLLNAAARQFPEGNVQHW' A
#
# COMPACT_ATOMS: atom_id res chain seq x y z
N MET A 1 -1.69 2.11 -21.54
CA MET A 1 -1.11 2.30 -20.19
C MET A 1 -2.18 2.32 -19.11
N VAL A 2 -3.15 3.24 -19.16
CA VAL A 2 -4.14 3.48 -18.09
C VAL A 2 -4.99 2.27 -17.72
N ASN A 3 -5.58 1.58 -18.71
CA ASN A 3 -6.60 0.58 -18.39
C ASN A 3 -6.04 -0.79 -17.97
N HIS A 4 -4.74 -1.03 -18.12
CA HIS A 4 -4.16 -2.36 -17.92
C HIS A 4 -2.83 -2.28 -17.16
N TRP A 5 -1.84 -1.61 -17.75
CA TRP A 5 -0.48 -1.62 -17.23
C TRP A 5 -0.31 -0.87 -15.91
N LEU A 6 -0.93 0.30 -15.74
CA LEU A 6 -0.81 1.07 -14.50
C LEU A 6 -1.47 0.36 -13.30
N PRO A 7 -2.73 -0.11 -13.39
CA PRO A 7 -3.34 -0.91 -12.32
C PRO A 7 -2.55 -2.17 -11.99
N TYR A 8 -2.09 -2.88 -13.03
CA TYR A 8 -1.29 -4.08 -12.86
C TYR A 8 0.01 -3.80 -12.12
N GLN A 9 0.73 -2.73 -12.50
CA GLN A 9 1.99 -2.36 -11.85
C GLN A 9 1.77 -2.01 -10.37
N VAL A 10 0.74 -1.22 -10.05
CA VAL A 10 0.43 -0.90 -8.65
C VAL A 10 0.11 -2.18 -7.87
N TYR A 11 -0.77 -3.01 -8.38
CA TYR A 11 -1.17 -4.24 -7.69
C TYR A 11 0.02 -5.19 -7.50
N ALA A 12 0.74 -5.53 -8.57
CA ALA A 12 1.84 -6.49 -8.49
C ALA A 12 3.03 -5.94 -7.69
N CYS A 13 3.50 -4.74 -8.00
CA CYS A 13 4.76 -4.22 -7.46
C CYS A 13 4.59 -3.50 -6.12
N ARG A 14 3.45 -2.86 -5.88
CA ARG A 14 3.27 -1.97 -4.71
C ARG A 14 2.41 -2.59 -3.60
N MET A 15 1.43 -3.42 -3.98
CA MET A 15 0.59 -4.11 -3.00
C MET A 15 1.14 -5.47 -2.58
N ILE A 16 1.54 -6.30 -3.55
CA ILE A 16 1.89 -7.71 -3.30
C ILE A 16 3.40 -7.91 -3.12
N ALA A 17 4.23 -7.34 -4.00
CA ALA A 17 5.66 -7.54 -3.93
C ALA A 17 6.26 -7.01 -2.62
N ARG A 18 7.32 -7.67 -2.17
CA ARG A 18 8.07 -7.35 -0.96
C ARG A 18 9.55 -7.15 -1.24
N THR A 19 10.00 -7.28 -2.48
CA THR A 19 11.39 -7.08 -2.86
C THR A 19 11.47 -6.94 -4.38
N ALA A 20 12.53 -6.35 -4.88
CA ALA A 20 12.81 -6.17 -6.30
C ALA A 20 14.32 -6.07 -6.53
N PHE A 21 14.76 -6.16 -7.78
CA PHE A 21 16.18 -6.07 -8.15
C PHE A 21 16.90 -4.83 -7.58
N TYR A 22 16.18 -3.70 -7.46
CA TYR A 22 16.71 -2.45 -6.90
C TYR A 22 16.22 -2.12 -5.48
N GLN A 23 15.42 -3.01 -4.89
CA GLN A 23 14.92 -2.87 -3.52
C GLN A 23 14.96 -4.24 -2.84
N ALA A 24 16.10 -4.58 -2.25
CA ALA A 24 16.30 -5.88 -1.61
C ALA A 24 15.51 -6.02 -0.29
N SER A 25 15.09 -4.91 0.33
CA SER A 25 14.37 -4.89 1.61
C SER A 25 12.86 -5.05 1.44
N SER A 26 12.26 -5.82 2.36
CA SER A 26 10.81 -6.03 2.46
C SER A 26 10.07 -5.05 3.34
N ALA A 27 10.77 -4.05 3.88
CA ALA A 27 10.10 -2.95 4.55
C ALA A 27 9.29 -2.13 3.53
N PHE A 28 8.05 -1.83 3.90
CA PHE A 28 7.21 -0.83 3.24
C PHE A 28 6.90 0.26 4.26
N GLY A 29 6.44 1.42 3.81
CA GLY A 29 6.08 2.54 4.69
C GLY A 29 4.58 2.61 4.93
N PHE A 30 4.18 3.09 6.11
CA PHE A 30 2.78 3.39 6.45
C PHE A 30 2.11 4.26 5.38
N ARG A 31 2.77 5.37 5.02
CA ARG A 31 2.27 6.32 4.02
C ARG A 31 2.12 5.65 2.67
N ASP A 32 3.11 4.86 2.28
CA ASP A 32 3.18 4.28 0.94
C ASP A 32 2.07 3.25 0.76
N GLN A 33 1.80 2.39 1.75
CA GLN A 33 0.67 1.45 1.70
C GLN A 33 -0.70 2.15 1.57
N LEU A 34 -0.90 3.27 2.27
CA LEU A 34 -2.14 4.04 2.16
C LEU A 34 -2.29 4.70 0.78
N GLN A 35 -1.23 5.30 0.25
CA GLN A 35 -1.27 5.94 -1.08
C GLN A 35 -1.46 4.91 -2.20
N ASP A 36 -0.80 3.76 -2.08
CA ASP A 36 -0.86 2.70 -3.10
C ASP A 36 -2.23 2.04 -3.14
N SER A 37 -2.81 1.75 -1.97
CA SER A 37 -4.16 1.20 -1.89
C SER A 37 -5.24 2.18 -2.36
N LEU A 38 -5.08 3.49 -2.12
CA LEU A 38 -5.99 4.51 -2.64
C LEU A 38 -6.05 4.53 -4.17
N SER A 39 -4.91 4.33 -4.84
CA SER A 39 -4.86 4.31 -6.31
C SER A 39 -5.63 3.14 -6.94
N LEU A 40 -5.94 2.10 -6.14
CA LEU A 40 -6.76 0.96 -6.53
C LEU A 40 -8.20 1.03 -6.02
N LEU A 41 -8.62 2.12 -5.37
CA LEU A 41 -9.93 2.22 -4.71
C LEU A 41 -11.11 1.89 -5.63
N LEU A 42 -11.06 2.34 -6.89
CA LEU A 42 -12.13 2.09 -7.87
C LEU A 42 -12.13 0.66 -8.42
N LEU A 43 -11.02 -0.05 -8.30
CA LEU A 43 -10.84 -1.42 -8.82
C LEU A 43 -11.04 -2.46 -7.73
N GLU A 44 -10.45 -2.24 -6.55
CA GLU A 44 -10.45 -3.17 -5.42
C GLU A 44 -10.68 -2.43 -4.09
N PRO A 45 -11.90 -1.94 -3.81
CA PRO A 45 -12.19 -1.16 -2.61
C PRO A 45 -12.00 -1.94 -1.31
N LYS A 46 -12.10 -3.28 -1.35
CA LYS A 46 -11.85 -4.14 -0.18
C LYS A 46 -10.40 -4.05 0.28
N LEU A 47 -9.46 -4.02 -0.66
CA LEU A 47 -8.03 -3.89 -0.38
C LEU A 47 -7.73 -2.55 0.32
N ALA A 48 -8.33 -1.46 -0.15
CA ALA A 48 -8.21 -0.15 0.48
C ALA A 48 -8.77 -0.14 1.91
N ARG A 49 -9.91 -0.78 2.14
CA ARG A 49 -10.49 -0.92 3.48
C ARG A 49 -9.57 -1.71 4.42
N GLU A 50 -9.01 -2.82 3.96
CA GLU A 50 -8.09 -3.63 4.76
C GLU A 50 -6.84 -2.85 5.14
N GLN A 51 -6.28 -2.07 4.20
CA GLN A 51 -5.12 -1.22 4.45
C GLN A 51 -5.42 -0.08 5.41
N LEU A 52 -6.60 0.54 5.32
CA LEU A 52 -7.05 1.55 6.28
C LEU A 52 -7.14 0.99 7.70
N LEU A 53 -7.71 -0.20 7.87
CA LEU A 53 -7.80 -0.85 9.19
C LEU A 53 -6.41 -1.25 9.73
N ASN A 54 -5.55 -1.76 8.86
CA ASN A 54 -4.16 -2.10 9.20
C ASN A 54 -3.37 -0.86 9.66
N ALA A 55 -3.51 0.25 8.95
CA ALA A 55 -2.90 1.53 9.28
C ALA A 55 -3.45 2.09 10.60
N ALA A 56 -4.76 2.08 10.80
CA ALA A 56 -5.39 2.54 12.04
C ALA A 56 -4.90 1.74 13.27
N ALA A 57 -4.67 0.43 13.12
CA ALA A 57 -4.11 -0.40 14.19
C ALA A 57 -2.65 -0.07 14.56
N ARG A 58 -1.94 0.70 13.73
CA ARG A 58 -0.55 1.14 13.91
C ARG A 58 -0.43 2.62 14.31
N GLN A 59 -1.56 3.26 14.61
CA GLN A 59 -1.60 4.61 15.14
C GLN A 59 -1.51 4.58 16.67
N PHE A 60 -0.63 5.38 17.23
CA PHE A 60 -0.49 5.56 18.68
C PHE A 60 -1.58 6.51 19.20
N PRO A 61 -1.98 6.42 20.49
CA PRO A 61 -3.01 7.27 21.08
C PRO A 61 -2.74 8.78 20.93
N GLU A 62 -1.46 9.18 20.87
CA GLU A 62 -1.02 10.56 20.70
C GLU A 62 -1.20 11.08 19.25
N GLY A 63 -1.60 10.21 18.32
CA GLY A 63 -1.84 10.52 16.92
C GLY A 63 -0.66 10.24 15.98
N ASN A 64 0.51 9.91 16.53
CA ASN A 64 1.68 9.46 15.77
C ASN A 64 1.43 8.08 15.15
N VAL A 65 2.23 7.71 14.14
CA VAL A 65 2.09 6.42 13.45
C VAL A 65 3.43 5.69 13.41
N GLN A 66 3.38 4.36 13.41
CA GLN A 66 4.55 3.55 13.06
C GLN A 66 4.94 3.83 11.60
N HIS A 67 6.17 4.25 11.36
CA HIS A 67 6.59 4.75 10.04
C HIS A 67 6.70 3.65 8.96
N TRP A 68 6.90 2.40 9.38
CA TRP A 68 7.18 1.24 8.54
C TRP A 68 6.06 0.20 8.70
#